data_AF-A0A3C0HF23-F1
#
_entry.id   AF-A0A3C0HF23-F1
#
_cell.length_a   1.000
_cell.length_b   1.000
_cell.length_c   1.000
_cell.angle_alpha   90.00
_cell.angle_beta   90.00
_cell.angle_gamma   90.00
#
_symmetry.space_group_name_H-M   'P 1'
#
loop_
_entity.id
_entity.type
_entity.pdbx_description
1 polymer ?
#
loop_
_entity_poly.entity_id
_entity_poly.type
_entity_poly.pdbx_seq_one_letter_code
_entity_poly.pdbx_strand_id
1 'polypeptide(L)'
;MKLIETTAPIDLAELKLFFSDKETFYLVHYENSVLQGSKLLTYLGNLELPCDIGFTTQEGFDEMTKEYLHANFIVSIPILETRVSELLLQMKGMTQFVEKEFIDANVDILKVWAKKLDSLSLYNLYTVGSQAFKDYVESFPEDDTKDLEGINFVSLLKHEEFFRFYGNVIEEHKTFYKSYFNDYMFKGNNLYSYWANENNPMFLLTHGIATGALQENKNATSV
;
A
#
# COMPACT_ATOMS: atom_id res chain seq x y z
N MET A 1 10.02 0.15 -22.07
CA MET A 1 10.31 -0.71 -20.89
C MET A 1 11.21 -1.87 -21.27
N LYS A 2 12.42 -1.91 -20.72
CA LYS A 2 13.40 -2.98 -20.89
C LYS A 2 13.44 -3.83 -19.61
N LEU A 3 13.24 -5.14 -19.72
CA LEU A 3 13.32 -6.06 -18.59
C LEU A 3 14.73 -6.63 -18.45
N ILE A 4 15.30 -6.59 -17.25
CA ILE A 4 16.56 -7.24 -16.88
C ILE A 4 16.27 -8.29 -15.82
N GLU A 5 16.52 -9.55 -16.15
CA GLU A 5 16.49 -10.65 -15.20
C GLU A 5 17.83 -10.76 -14.49
N THR A 6 17.84 -10.75 -13.17
CA THR A 6 19.06 -10.72 -12.36
C THR A 6 18.88 -11.50 -11.04
N THR A 7 19.95 -11.67 -10.30
CA THR A 7 19.94 -12.05 -8.88
C THR A 7 20.37 -10.86 -8.01
N ALA A 8 20.23 -10.99 -6.69
CA ALA A 8 20.72 -10.01 -5.73
C ALA A 8 21.95 -10.53 -4.97
N PRO A 9 23.03 -9.72 -4.82
CA PRO A 9 23.18 -8.35 -5.32
C PRO A 9 23.24 -8.26 -6.85
N ILE A 10 22.63 -7.21 -7.41
CA ILE A 10 22.63 -6.92 -8.86
C ILE A 10 24.04 -6.50 -9.27
N ASP A 11 24.49 -6.98 -10.43
CA ASP A 11 25.82 -6.63 -10.95
C ASP A 11 25.93 -5.13 -11.23
N LEU A 12 27.12 -4.56 -10.97
CA LEU A 12 27.34 -3.13 -11.13
C LEU A 12 27.16 -2.65 -12.58
N ALA A 13 27.50 -3.48 -13.57
CA ALA A 13 27.30 -3.16 -14.97
C ALA A 13 25.81 -3.07 -15.31
N GLU A 14 24.97 -3.92 -14.70
CA GLU A 14 23.53 -3.88 -14.86
C GLU A 14 22.93 -2.66 -14.17
N LEU A 15 23.33 -2.35 -12.93
CA LEU A 15 22.87 -1.14 -12.22
C LEU A 15 23.15 0.15 -13.02
N LYS A 16 24.27 0.22 -13.75
CA LYS A 16 24.62 1.36 -14.62
C LYS A 16 23.64 1.55 -15.78
N LEU A 17 22.94 0.49 -16.21
CA LEU A 17 21.94 0.59 -17.28
C LEU A 17 20.75 1.44 -16.83
N PHE A 18 20.34 1.38 -15.56
CA PHE A 18 19.25 2.22 -15.05
C PHE A 18 19.56 3.72 -15.13
N PHE A 19 20.80 4.12 -14.83
CA PHE A 19 21.22 5.52 -14.95
C PHE A 19 21.26 6.02 -16.40
N SER A 20 21.36 5.09 -17.35
CA SER A 20 21.37 5.37 -18.78
C SER A 20 19.97 5.31 -19.40
N ASP A 21 19.09 4.46 -18.84
CA ASP A 21 17.72 4.23 -19.29
C ASP A 21 16.78 4.06 -18.08
N LYS A 22 16.01 5.12 -17.81
CA LYS A 22 15.06 5.19 -16.69
C LYS A 22 13.84 4.27 -16.86
N GLU A 23 13.63 3.67 -18.03
CA GLU A 23 12.58 2.67 -18.27
C GLU A 23 13.04 1.22 -18.02
N THR A 24 14.27 1.04 -17.52
CA THR A 24 14.78 -0.28 -17.15
C THR A 24 14.06 -0.80 -15.91
N PHE A 25 13.51 -2.01 -16.01
CA PHE A 25 12.85 -2.72 -14.94
C PHE A 25 13.61 -4.01 -14.62
N TYR A 26 13.78 -4.33 -13.34
CA TYR A 26 14.56 -5.48 -12.89
C TYR A 26 13.67 -6.55 -12.29
N LEU A 27 13.80 -7.80 -12.76
CA LEU A 27 13.18 -8.96 -12.12
C LEU A 27 14.27 -9.74 -11.37
N VAL A 28 14.18 -9.72 -10.04
CA VAL A 28 15.17 -10.34 -9.15
C VAL A 28 14.74 -11.76 -8.80
N HIS A 29 15.52 -12.77 -9.18
CA HIS A 29 15.22 -14.18 -8.94
C HIS A 29 15.55 -14.57 -7.49
N TYR A 30 14.53 -14.78 -6.65
CA TYR A 30 14.67 -14.97 -5.20
C TYR A 30 15.52 -16.19 -4.84
N GLU A 31 15.18 -17.37 -5.38
CA GLU A 31 15.86 -18.62 -5.00
C GLU A 31 17.32 -18.68 -5.44
N ASN A 32 17.69 -17.92 -6.48
CA ASN A 32 19.05 -17.84 -6.99
C ASN A 32 19.86 -16.67 -6.40
N SER A 33 19.23 -15.84 -5.57
CA SER A 33 19.85 -14.67 -4.96
C SER A 33 20.64 -15.02 -3.70
N VAL A 34 21.77 -14.35 -3.52
CA VAL A 34 22.58 -14.45 -2.30
C VAL A 34 21.89 -13.68 -1.16
N LEU A 35 21.21 -12.58 -1.48
CA LEU A 35 20.40 -11.83 -0.53
C LEU A 35 18.96 -12.39 -0.52
N GLN A 36 18.45 -12.71 0.67
CA GLN A 36 17.12 -13.25 0.92
C GLN A 36 16.46 -12.57 2.13
N GLY A 37 15.15 -12.78 2.33
CA GLY A 37 14.36 -12.18 3.41
C GLY A 37 14.47 -10.66 3.52
N SER A 38 14.42 -10.12 4.75
CA SER A 38 14.60 -8.68 5.05
C SER A 38 15.86 -8.06 4.43
N LYS A 39 16.96 -8.81 4.27
CA LYS A 39 18.18 -8.28 3.65
C LYS A 39 17.95 -7.92 2.19
N LEU A 40 17.18 -8.74 1.47
CA LEU A 40 16.81 -8.44 0.10
C LEU A 40 15.90 -7.20 0.02
N LEU A 41 14.85 -7.13 0.84
CA LEU A 41 13.96 -5.96 0.88
C LEU A 41 14.72 -4.67 1.20
N THR A 42 15.65 -4.72 2.16
CA THR A 42 16.47 -3.57 2.54
C THR A 42 17.37 -3.15 1.39
N TYR A 43 18.00 -4.11 0.71
CA TYR A 43 18.85 -3.85 -0.45
C TYR A 43 18.06 -3.17 -1.58
N LEU A 44 16.90 -3.72 -1.96
CA LEU A 44 16.06 -3.13 -3.02
C LEU A 44 15.47 -1.78 -2.62
N GLY A 45 15.05 -1.62 -1.36
CA GLY A 45 14.55 -0.36 -0.81
C GLY A 45 15.58 0.77 -0.86
N ASN A 46 16.86 0.46 -0.67
CA ASN A 46 17.96 1.43 -0.75
C ASN A 46 18.38 1.76 -2.19
N LEU A 47 18.20 0.83 -3.14
CA LEU A 47 18.54 1.09 -4.54
C LEU A 47 17.52 2.01 -5.22
N GLU A 48 16.28 2.01 -4.75
CA GLU A 48 15.19 2.85 -5.29
C GLU A 48 14.98 2.73 -6.80
N LEU A 49 15.27 1.55 -7.35
CA LEU A 49 15.08 1.24 -8.78
C LEU A 49 13.74 0.52 -9.03
N PRO A 50 13.17 0.64 -10.25
CA PRO A 50 11.99 -0.13 -10.62
C PRO A 50 12.32 -1.63 -10.66
N CYS A 51 11.76 -2.40 -9.72
CA CYS A 51 11.97 -3.84 -9.69
C CYS A 51 10.75 -4.61 -9.18
N ASP A 52 10.81 -5.92 -9.42
CA ASP A 52 9.97 -6.92 -8.80
C ASP A 52 10.81 -8.15 -8.42
N ILE A 53 10.19 -9.09 -7.72
CA ILE A 53 10.84 -10.34 -7.29
C ILE A 53 10.17 -11.52 -7.97
N GLY A 54 10.98 -12.36 -8.61
CA GLY A 54 10.56 -13.63 -9.19
C GLY A 54 10.73 -14.76 -8.17
N PHE A 55 9.69 -15.56 -8.00
CA PHE A 55 9.66 -16.73 -7.13
C PHE A 55 9.45 -18.01 -7.93
N THR A 56 10.20 -19.05 -7.59
CA THR A 56 10.01 -20.40 -8.13
C THR A 56 9.35 -21.35 -7.13
N THR A 57 9.26 -20.92 -5.86
CA THR A 57 8.67 -21.70 -4.77
C THR A 57 7.62 -20.91 -3.98
N GLN A 58 6.60 -21.60 -3.49
CA GLN A 58 5.60 -21.00 -2.60
C GLN A 58 6.23 -20.58 -1.26
N GLU A 59 7.16 -21.40 -0.73
CA GLU A 59 7.86 -21.11 0.53
C GLU A 59 8.60 -19.77 0.48
N GLY A 60 9.35 -19.51 -0.60
CA GLY A 60 10.05 -18.22 -0.76
C GLY A 60 9.08 -17.05 -0.92
N PHE A 61 7.96 -17.26 -1.61
CA PHE A 61 6.93 -16.23 -1.75
C PHE A 61 6.25 -15.91 -0.41
N ASP A 62 5.96 -16.92 0.41
CA ASP A 62 5.38 -16.78 1.75
C ASP A 62 6.34 -16.04 2.69
N GLU A 63 7.61 -16.47 2.73
CA GLU A 63 8.66 -15.82 3.51
C GLU A 63 8.76 -14.34 3.17
N MET A 64 8.89 -14.00 1.88
CA MET A 64 9.02 -12.60 1.47
C MET A 64 7.77 -11.77 1.70
N THR A 65 6.58 -12.37 1.58
CA THR A 65 5.32 -11.70 1.92
C THR A 65 5.27 -11.35 3.40
N LYS A 66 5.69 -12.28 4.28
CA LYS A 66 5.80 -12.03 5.71
C LYS A 66 6.81 -10.92 6.01
N GLU A 67 8.02 -10.99 5.46
CA GLU A 67 9.04 -9.95 5.65
C GLU A 67 8.54 -8.57 5.19
N TYR A 68 7.76 -8.52 4.11
CA TYR A 68 7.16 -7.29 3.60
C TYR A 68 6.07 -6.71 4.51
N LEU A 69 5.22 -7.58 5.09
CA LEU A 69 4.18 -7.19 6.05
C LEU A 69 4.74 -6.54 7.32
N HIS A 70 5.94 -6.96 7.74
CA HIS A 70 6.61 -6.48 8.94
C HIS A 70 7.69 -5.42 8.69
N ALA A 71 8.02 -5.13 7.43
CA ALA A 71 9.02 -4.13 7.10
C ALA A 71 8.66 -2.75 7.66
N ASN A 72 9.64 -2.09 8.25
CA ASN A 72 9.50 -0.77 8.89
C ASN A 72 10.00 0.38 8.01
N PHE A 73 10.27 0.10 6.75
CA PHE A 73 10.66 1.05 5.72
C PHE A 73 9.81 0.83 4.47
N ILE A 74 9.64 1.89 3.70
CA ILE A 74 8.86 1.82 2.46
C ILE A 74 9.74 1.22 1.36
N VAL A 75 9.27 0.11 0.80
CA VAL A 75 9.81 -0.51 -0.42
C VAL A 75 8.63 -0.89 -1.30
N SER A 76 8.79 -0.71 -2.61
CA SER A 76 7.72 -1.00 -3.56
C SER A 76 8.09 -2.24 -4.37
N ILE A 77 7.37 -3.34 -4.12
CA ILE A 77 7.57 -4.63 -4.78
C ILE A 77 6.21 -5.11 -5.29
N PRO A 78 5.90 -4.97 -6.60
CA PRO A 78 4.56 -5.19 -7.14
C PRO A 78 3.95 -6.56 -6.81
N ILE A 79 4.70 -7.66 -6.95
CA ILE A 79 4.17 -9.01 -6.66
C ILE A 79 3.71 -9.15 -5.21
N LEU A 80 4.43 -8.53 -4.26
CA LEU A 80 4.11 -8.58 -2.83
C LEU A 80 2.93 -7.65 -2.51
N GLU A 81 2.86 -6.47 -3.14
CA GLU A 81 1.73 -5.56 -3.02
C GLU A 81 0.42 -6.20 -3.51
N THR A 82 0.45 -6.87 -4.66
CA THR A 82 -0.70 -7.61 -5.20
C THR A 82 -1.11 -8.73 -4.26
N ARG A 83 -0.15 -9.55 -3.79
CA ARG A 83 -0.45 -10.63 -2.85
C ARG A 83 -1.08 -10.12 -1.56
N VAL A 84 -0.51 -9.11 -0.92
CA VAL A 84 -1.07 -8.56 0.32
C VAL A 84 -2.45 -7.96 0.09
N SER A 85 -2.68 -7.31 -1.05
CA SER A 85 -4.01 -6.84 -1.45
C SER A 85 -5.01 -7.99 -1.49
N GLU A 86 -4.67 -9.11 -2.11
CA GLU A 86 -5.52 -10.30 -2.16
C GLU A 86 -5.79 -10.90 -0.78
N LEU A 87 -4.76 -11.02 0.08
CA LEU A 87 -4.91 -11.52 1.45
C LEU A 87 -5.90 -10.67 2.25
N LEU A 88 -5.80 -9.34 2.17
CA LEU A 88 -6.68 -8.41 2.85
C LEU A 88 -8.13 -8.50 2.34
N LEU A 89 -8.32 -8.68 1.03
CA LEU A 89 -9.64 -8.86 0.44
C LEU A 89 -10.27 -10.21 0.82
N GLN A 90 -9.47 -11.27 0.90
CA GLN A 90 -9.90 -12.58 1.38
C GLN A 90 -10.37 -12.50 2.84
N MET A 91 -9.63 -11.81 3.71
CA MET A 91 -10.02 -11.59 5.10
C MET A 91 -11.34 -10.83 5.25
N LYS A 92 -11.67 -9.96 4.29
CA LYS A 92 -12.96 -9.24 4.24
C LYS A 92 -14.09 -10.01 3.57
N GLY A 93 -13.84 -11.24 3.10
CA GLY A 93 -14.82 -12.04 2.37
C GLY A 93 -15.18 -11.44 1.00
N MET A 94 -14.33 -10.59 0.42
CA MET A 94 -14.55 -9.98 -0.89
C MET A 94 -14.09 -10.88 -2.05
N THR A 95 -13.16 -11.80 -1.77
CA THR A 95 -12.62 -12.77 -2.72
C THR A 95 -12.63 -14.16 -2.11
N GLN A 96 -12.36 -15.18 -2.93
CA GLN A 96 -12.34 -16.56 -2.47
C GLN A 96 -11.26 -16.79 -1.40
N PHE A 97 -11.65 -17.36 -0.27
CA PHE A 97 -10.75 -17.65 0.85
C PHE A 97 -9.92 -18.91 0.56
N VAL A 98 -8.70 -18.72 0.04
CA VAL A 98 -7.77 -19.79 -0.38
C VAL A 98 -6.47 -19.81 0.42
N GLU A 99 -6.00 -18.66 0.90
CA GLU A 99 -4.71 -18.52 1.63
C GLU A 99 -4.86 -18.70 3.15
N LYS A 100 -5.74 -19.61 3.59
CA LYS A 100 -6.14 -19.73 5.00
C LYS A 100 -4.95 -19.89 5.95
N GLU A 101 -4.04 -20.80 5.63
CA GLU A 101 -2.90 -21.11 6.51
C GLU A 101 -1.97 -19.90 6.67
N PHE A 102 -1.68 -19.19 5.58
CA PHE A 102 -0.87 -17.97 5.63
C PHE A 102 -1.57 -16.85 6.39
N ILE A 103 -2.87 -16.66 6.15
CA ILE A 103 -3.68 -15.65 6.84
C ILE A 103 -3.73 -15.93 8.34
N ASP A 104 -4.03 -17.17 8.75
CA ASP A 104 -4.10 -17.56 10.16
C ASP A 104 -2.75 -17.35 10.87
N ALA A 105 -1.62 -17.63 10.19
CA ALA A 105 -0.28 -17.44 10.74
C ALA A 105 0.16 -15.97 10.85
N ASN A 106 -0.43 -15.07 10.07
CA ASN A 106 -0.05 -13.65 9.99
C ASN A 106 -1.24 -12.71 10.30
N VAL A 107 -2.26 -13.22 10.98
CA VAL A 107 -3.56 -12.53 11.16
C VAL A 107 -3.41 -11.21 11.91
N ASP A 108 -2.49 -11.13 12.86
CA ASP A 108 -2.32 -9.95 13.72
C ASP A 108 -1.84 -8.74 12.90
N ILE A 109 -0.78 -8.90 12.11
CA ILE A 109 -0.27 -7.83 11.26
C ILE A 109 -1.25 -7.47 10.14
N LEU A 110 -1.93 -8.47 9.56
CA LEU A 110 -2.95 -8.22 8.54
C LEU A 110 -4.16 -7.45 9.10
N LYS A 111 -4.58 -7.72 10.33
CA LYS A 111 -5.62 -6.92 11.01
C LYS A 111 -5.16 -5.50 11.27
N VAL A 112 -3.90 -5.29 11.67
CA VAL A 112 -3.32 -3.94 11.82
C VAL A 112 -3.37 -3.17 10.49
N TRP A 113 -2.95 -3.81 9.39
CA TRP A 113 -3.03 -3.22 8.06
C TRP A 113 -4.47 -2.91 7.67
N ALA A 114 -5.40 -3.86 7.82
CA ALA A 114 -6.81 -3.66 7.52
C ALA A 114 -7.42 -2.49 8.30
N LYS A 115 -7.06 -2.35 9.59
CA LYS A 115 -7.53 -1.25 10.44
C LYS A 115 -7.01 0.12 9.97
N LYS A 116 -5.71 0.21 9.68
CA LYS A 116 -5.07 1.41 9.12
C LYS A 116 -5.72 1.80 7.78
N LEU A 117 -5.92 0.82 6.90
CA LEU A 117 -6.52 1.01 5.59
C LEU A 117 -7.98 1.44 5.66
N ASP A 118 -8.82 0.81 6.49
CA ASP A 118 -10.22 1.19 6.70
C ASP A 118 -10.36 2.62 7.24
N SER A 119 -9.45 3.01 8.12
CA SER A 119 -9.37 4.38 8.65
C SER A 119 -9.04 5.42 7.59
N LEU A 120 -8.55 5.04 6.41
CA LEU A 120 -8.34 5.99 5.32
C LEU A 120 -9.66 6.52 4.74
N SER A 121 -10.80 5.86 5.00
CA SER A 121 -12.12 6.44 4.74
C SER A 121 -12.36 7.73 5.55
N LEU A 122 -11.85 7.79 6.80
CA LEU A 122 -11.83 9.02 7.59
C LEU A 122 -10.79 10.01 7.04
N TYR A 123 -9.61 9.53 6.68
CA TYR A 123 -8.57 10.39 6.11
C TYR A 123 -9.07 11.13 4.87
N ASN A 124 -9.83 10.46 4.02
CA ASN A 124 -10.45 11.06 2.85
C ASN A 124 -11.30 12.30 3.21
N LEU A 125 -12.15 12.22 4.24
CA LEU A 125 -12.92 13.35 4.75
C LEU A 125 -12.01 14.42 5.36
N TYR A 126 -10.99 14.01 6.09
CA TYR A 126 -10.01 14.90 6.70
C TYR A 126 -9.31 15.79 5.65
N THR A 127 -9.04 15.23 4.47
CA THR A 127 -8.37 15.95 3.37
C THR A 127 -9.19 17.07 2.74
N VAL A 128 -10.51 17.12 2.97
CA VAL A 128 -11.38 18.21 2.49
C VAL A 128 -11.03 19.54 3.16
N GLY A 129 -10.46 19.51 4.37
CA GLY A 129 -10.01 20.72 5.07
C GLY A 129 -11.12 21.57 5.71
N SER A 130 -12.39 21.15 5.62
CA SER A 130 -13.51 21.78 6.34
C SER A 130 -13.44 21.47 7.83
N GLN A 131 -13.70 22.47 8.68
CA GLN A 131 -13.70 22.29 10.13
C GLN A 131 -14.71 21.22 10.57
N ALA A 132 -15.91 21.21 9.98
CA ALA A 132 -16.94 20.22 10.31
C ALA A 132 -16.48 18.77 10.05
N PHE A 133 -15.70 18.53 8.99
CA PHE A 133 -15.15 17.20 8.71
C PHE A 133 -13.98 16.85 9.62
N LYS A 134 -13.14 17.83 9.97
CA LYS A 134 -12.09 17.62 10.98
C LYS A 134 -12.68 17.24 12.33
N ASP A 135 -13.68 17.99 12.81
CA ASP A 135 -14.37 17.71 14.07
C ASP A 135 -15.02 16.32 14.06
N TYR A 136 -15.62 15.91 12.94
CA TYR A 136 -16.17 14.57 12.77
C TYR A 136 -15.10 13.48 12.85
N VAL A 137 -13.99 13.62 12.10
CA VAL A 137 -12.89 12.64 12.11
C VAL A 137 -12.24 12.55 13.49
N GLU A 138 -12.01 13.67 14.16
CA GLU A 138 -11.40 13.75 15.49
C GLU A 138 -12.33 13.22 16.61
N SER A 139 -13.60 12.93 16.31
CA SER A 139 -14.54 12.29 17.25
C SER A 139 -14.37 10.76 17.35
N PHE A 140 -13.65 10.14 16.41
CA PHE A 140 -13.32 8.71 16.44
C PHE A 140 -12.18 8.41 17.43
N PRO A 141 -11.97 7.13 17.82
CA PRO A 141 -10.83 6.78 18.66
C PRO A 141 -9.52 7.33 18.09
N GLU A 142 -8.75 8.04 18.93
CA GLU A 142 -7.45 8.60 18.55
C GLU A 142 -6.33 7.57 18.79
N ASP A 143 -5.40 7.48 17.83
CA ASP A 143 -4.15 6.75 17.96
C ASP A 143 -3.00 7.64 17.44
N ASP A 144 -2.08 8.01 18.33
CA ASP A 144 -0.91 8.83 18.00
C ASP A 144 0.37 8.00 17.81
N THR A 145 0.21 6.73 17.43
CA THR A 145 1.36 5.85 17.16
C THR A 145 2.25 6.39 16.06
N LYS A 146 3.56 6.30 16.30
CA LYS A 146 4.63 6.56 15.33
C LYS A 146 5.34 5.27 14.90
N ASP A 147 4.74 4.13 15.24
CA ASP A 147 5.25 2.84 14.82
C ASP A 147 5.21 2.74 13.30
N LEU A 148 6.33 2.28 12.73
CA LEU A 148 6.52 2.10 11.29
C LEU A 148 6.42 0.63 10.89
N GLU A 149 6.21 -0.30 11.83
CA GLU A 149 5.98 -1.69 11.46
C GLU A 149 4.79 -1.81 10.49
N GLY A 150 5.06 -2.47 9.36
CA GLY A 150 4.08 -2.65 8.30
C GLY A 150 3.70 -1.37 7.57
N ILE A 151 4.61 -0.38 7.51
CA ILE A 151 4.37 0.90 6.82
C ILE A 151 4.02 0.75 5.33
N ASN A 152 4.40 -0.36 4.71
CA ASN A 152 4.16 -0.65 3.30
C ASN A 152 2.68 -0.74 2.89
N PHE A 153 1.71 -0.70 3.81
CA PHE A 153 0.29 -0.62 3.46
C PHE A 153 -0.01 0.59 2.55
N VAL A 154 0.75 1.69 2.66
CA VAL A 154 0.57 2.86 1.78
C VAL A 154 0.93 2.57 0.33
N SER A 155 1.82 1.61 0.08
CA SER A 155 2.22 1.20 -1.28
C SER A 155 1.07 0.53 -2.04
N LEU A 156 0.03 0.04 -1.34
CA LEU A 156 -1.15 -0.54 -1.98
C LEU A 156 -2.01 0.53 -2.68
N LEU A 157 -1.96 1.78 -2.21
CA LEU A 157 -2.84 2.88 -2.64
C LEU A 157 -2.57 3.37 -4.07
N LYS A 158 -1.48 2.93 -4.70
CA LYS A 158 -1.20 3.21 -6.11
C LYS A 158 -1.93 2.25 -7.05
N HIS A 159 -2.50 1.15 -6.55
CA HIS A 159 -3.19 0.15 -7.37
C HIS A 159 -4.69 0.46 -7.41
N GLU A 160 -5.22 0.80 -8.59
CA GLU A 160 -6.66 1.13 -8.76
C GLU A 160 -7.57 0.00 -8.24
N GLU A 161 -7.24 -1.25 -8.59
CA GLU A 161 -7.99 -2.43 -8.18
C GLU A 161 -8.09 -2.62 -6.66
N PHE A 162 -7.13 -2.07 -5.90
CA PHE A 162 -7.15 -2.19 -4.45
C PHE A 162 -8.30 -1.39 -3.83
N PHE A 163 -8.79 -0.33 -4.47
CA PHE A 163 -9.85 0.52 -3.89
C PHE A 163 -11.20 -0.20 -3.72
N ARG A 164 -11.40 -1.37 -4.32
CA ARG A 164 -12.54 -2.24 -3.99
C ARG A 164 -12.56 -2.69 -2.52
N PHE A 165 -11.41 -2.67 -1.84
CA PHE A 165 -11.28 -2.90 -0.39
C PHE A 165 -12.23 -2.03 0.45
N TYR A 166 -12.55 -0.83 -0.04
CA TYR A 166 -13.45 0.12 0.61
C TYR A 166 -14.95 -0.19 0.40
N GLY A 167 -15.29 -1.23 -0.38
CA GLY A 167 -16.67 -1.69 -0.53
C GLY A 167 -17.27 -2.35 0.73
N ASN A 168 -16.42 -2.73 1.70
CA ASN A 168 -16.81 -3.29 2.99
C ASN A 168 -15.88 -2.73 4.08
N VAL A 169 -16.02 -1.44 4.39
CA VAL A 169 -15.30 -0.81 5.51
C VAL A 169 -15.87 -1.33 6.82
N ILE A 170 -15.00 -1.79 7.72
CA ILE A 170 -15.38 -2.25 9.05
C ILE A 170 -15.45 -1.03 9.97
N GLU A 171 -16.63 -0.74 10.54
CA GLU A 171 -16.85 0.50 11.30
C GLU A 171 -15.97 0.56 12.55
N GLU A 172 -15.78 -0.58 13.22
CA GLU A 172 -14.97 -0.72 14.43
C GLU A 172 -13.48 -0.46 14.18
N HIS A 173 -13.04 -0.49 12.91
CA HIS A 173 -11.66 -0.19 12.56
C HIS A 173 -11.37 1.31 12.54
N LYS A 174 -12.38 2.15 12.30
CA LYS A 174 -12.19 3.59 12.09
C LYS A 174 -11.54 4.24 13.30
N THR A 175 -10.34 4.75 13.08
CA THR A 175 -9.47 5.35 14.10
C THR A 175 -8.81 6.58 13.48
N PHE A 176 -8.78 7.68 14.21
CA PHE A 176 -8.02 8.86 13.83
C PHE A 176 -6.54 8.63 14.16
N TYR A 177 -5.78 8.15 13.19
CA TYR A 177 -4.34 7.96 13.30
C TYR A 177 -3.60 9.30 13.15
N LYS A 178 -3.57 10.08 14.23
CA LYS A 178 -3.16 11.48 14.25
C LYS A 178 -1.79 11.73 13.63
N SER A 179 -0.77 10.99 14.08
CA SER A 179 0.59 11.07 13.52
C SER A 179 0.62 10.67 12.04
N TYR A 180 -0.10 9.61 11.63
CA TYR A 180 -0.13 9.20 10.22
C TYR A 180 -0.81 10.24 9.33
N PHE A 181 -1.86 10.91 9.82
CA PHE A 181 -2.64 11.87 9.04
C PHE A 181 -1.91 13.21 8.86
N ASN A 182 -1.05 13.58 9.82
CA ASN A 182 -0.46 14.92 9.89
C ASN A 182 1.05 14.98 9.69
N ASP A 183 1.81 13.94 10.08
CA ASP A 183 3.28 13.97 10.08
C ASP A 183 3.89 13.41 8.79
N TYR A 184 5.16 13.76 8.53
CA TYR A 184 5.95 13.29 7.38
C TYR A 184 6.63 11.94 7.66
N MET A 185 5.84 10.88 7.87
CA MET A 185 6.37 9.58 8.33
C MET A 185 6.73 8.61 7.21
N PHE A 186 6.35 8.91 5.97
CA PHE A 186 6.41 7.97 4.85
C PHE A 186 7.55 8.36 3.91
N LYS A 187 8.79 8.05 4.31
CA LYS A 187 10.02 8.38 3.55
C LYS A 187 10.13 9.89 3.24
N GLY A 188 9.89 10.72 4.26
CA GLY A 188 9.89 12.17 4.14
C GLY A 188 8.63 12.77 3.50
N ASN A 189 7.65 11.94 3.11
CA ASN A 189 6.33 12.37 2.68
C ASN A 189 5.29 12.21 3.79
N ASN A 190 4.18 12.91 3.66
CA ASN A 190 2.97 12.67 4.44
C ASN A 190 2.07 11.65 3.71
N LEU A 191 1.00 11.20 4.38
CA LEU A 191 0.04 10.26 3.81
C LEU A 191 -0.68 10.79 2.55
N TYR A 192 -0.81 12.12 2.42
CA TYR A 192 -1.45 12.75 1.28
C TYR A 192 -0.75 12.40 -0.03
N SER A 193 0.59 12.33 -0.04
CA SER A 193 1.38 11.95 -1.23
C SER A 193 1.06 10.55 -1.76
N TYR A 194 0.53 9.65 -0.92
CA TYR A 194 0.10 8.31 -1.32
C TYR A 194 -1.40 8.25 -1.59
N TRP A 195 -2.20 9.03 -0.86
CA TRP A 195 -3.65 9.06 -0.99
C TRP A 195 -4.13 9.82 -2.23
N ALA A 196 -3.56 11.00 -2.48
CA ALA A 196 -3.97 11.94 -3.51
C ALA A 196 -3.32 11.59 -4.85
N ASN A 197 -3.78 10.50 -5.47
CA ASN A 197 -3.28 10.01 -6.75
C ASN A 197 -4.42 9.74 -7.74
N GLU A 198 -4.08 9.60 -9.02
CA GLU A 198 -5.05 9.40 -10.11
C GLU A 198 -5.74 8.03 -10.09
N ASN A 199 -5.18 7.05 -9.39
CA ASN A 199 -5.76 5.72 -9.24
C ASN A 199 -6.72 5.62 -8.04
N ASN A 200 -6.87 6.69 -7.24
CA ASN A 200 -7.75 6.72 -6.07
C ASN A 200 -9.11 7.37 -6.40
N PRO A 201 -10.15 6.59 -6.74
CA PRO A 201 -11.47 7.14 -7.06
C PRO A 201 -12.11 7.87 -5.88
N MET A 202 -11.85 7.46 -4.63
CA MET A 202 -12.43 8.15 -3.47
C MET A 202 -11.89 9.56 -3.33
N PHE A 203 -10.56 9.73 -3.50
CA PHE A 203 -9.94 11.04 -3.50
C PHE A 203 -10.45 11.89 -4.68
N LEU A 204 -10.47 11.35 -5.90
CA LEU A 204 -10.92 12.07 -7.09
C LEU A 204 -12.36 12.59 -6.96
N LEU A 205 -13.27 11.75 -6.47
CA LEU A 205 -14.66 12.14 -6.22
C LEU A 205 -14.76 13.22 -5.15
N THR A 206 -14.07 13.03 -4.03
CA THR A 206 -14.11 13.96 -2.89
C THR A 206 -13.54 15.31 -3.28
N HIS A 207 -12.39 15.33 -3.97
CA HIS A 207 -11.78 16.54 -4.49
C HIS A 207 -12.67 17.22 -5.54
N GLY A 208 -13.24 16.46 -6.47
CA GLY A 208 -14.12 16.99 -7.51
C GLY A 208 -15.38 17.65 -6.93
N ILE A 209 -15.99 17.05 -5.90
CA ILE A 209 -17.13 17.63 -5.18
C ILE A 209 -16.70 18.86 -4.37
N ALA A 210 -15.64 18.75 -3.57
CA ALA A 210 -15.18 19.81 -2.68
C ALA A 210 -14.72 21.08 -3.43
N THR A 211 -14.18 20.92 -4.64
CA THR A 211 -13.75 22.04 -5.49
C THR A 211 -14.85 22.56 -6.42
N GLY A 212 -15.99 21.87 -6.50
CA GLY A 212 -17.07 22.17 -7.44
C GLY A 212 -16.76 21.81 -8.90
N ALA A 213 -15.69 21.06 -9.17
CA ALA A 213 -15.34 20.56 -10.50
C ALA A 213 -16.32 19.48 -11.00
N LEU A 214 -16.93 18.73 -10.07
CA LEU A 214 -18.05 17.83 -10.32
C LEU A 214 -19.33 18.51 -9.82
N GLN A 215 -20.22 18.89 -10.73
CA GLN A 215 -21.56 19.36 -10.37
C GLN A 215 -22.55 18.19 -10.46
N GLU A 216 -23.51 18.12 -9.53
CA GLU A 216 -24.61 17.16 -9.59
C GLU A 216 -25.29 17.23 -10.96
N ASN A 217 -25.35 16.09 -11.64
CA ASN A 217 -26.20 15.96 -12.82
C ASN A 217 -27.65 16.13 -12.33
N LYS A 218 -28.32 17.23 -12.72
CA LYS A 218 -29.72 17.52 -12.35
C LYS A 218 -30.74 16.44 -12.75
N ASN A 219 -30.30 15.42 -13.48
CA ASN A 219 -31.09 14.28 -13.94
C ASN A 219 -30.86 12.99 -13.12
N ALA A 220 -30.04 13.02 -12.05
CA ALA A 220 -29.79 11.84 -11.22
C ALA A 220 -30.90 11.56 -10.18
N THR A 221 -31.87 12.46 -10.03
CA THR A 221 -33.08 12.27 -9.21
C THR A 221 -34.21 11.65 -10.04
N SER A 222 -33.99 10.44 -10.54
CA SER A 222 -35.08 9.57 -11.00
C SER A 222 -34.64 8.12 -11.07
N VAL A 223 -34.67 7.45 -9.91
CA VAL A 223 -35.03 6.02 -9.77
C VAL A 223 -35.84 5.88 -8.48
#